data_AF-A0A167IMQ2-F1
#
_entry.id   AF-A0A167IMQ2-F1
#
_cell.length_a   1.000
_cell.length_b   1.000
_cell.length_c   1.000
_cell.angle_alpha   90.00
_cell.angle_beta   90.00
_cell.angle_gamma   90.00
#
_symmetry.space_group_name_H-M   'P 1'
#
loop_
_entity.id
_entity.type
_entity.pdbx_description
1 polymer ?
#
loop_
_entity_poly.entity_id
_entity_poly.type
_entity_poly.pdbx_seq_one_letter_code
_entity_poly.pdbx_strand_id
1 'polypeptide(L)'
;MCNLAFADFCTGIYLLLIAIKDVQTQSQYYNYAIDWQTGAGCSAAGFFTVFASELSIYTLTVITLERWHTITYAMELERKVRFRHAVVIMLVGWVFAFTIALLPIFEVSSYMKVSICLPMDIETPLAQAYIMFLLVLNIL
;
A
#
# COMPACT_ATOMS: atom_id res chain seq x y z
N MET A 1 -11.89 -9.97 -7.03
CA MET A 1 -12.73 -9.05 -6.20
C MET A 1 -12.38 -9.13 -4.71
N CYS A 2 -12.27 -10.31 -4.08
CA CYS A 2 -11.94 -10.41 -2.64
C CYS A 2 -10.66 -9.66 -2.23
N ASN A 3 -9.62 -9.72 -3.06
CA ASN A 3 -8.35 -9.04 -2.78
C ASN A 3 -8.48 -7.51 -2.77
N LEU A 4 -9.37 -6.96 -3.62
CA LEU A 4 -9.66 -5.53 -3.65
C LEU A 4 -10.41 -5.11 -2.39
N ALA A 5 -11.45 -5.86 -2.00
CA ALA A 5 -12.21 -5.60 -0.78
C ALA A 5 -11.33 -5.66 0.48
N PHE A 6 -10.31 -6.52 0.49
CA PHE A 6 -9.32 -6.56 1.56
C PHE A 6 -8.44 -5.29 1.57
N ALA A 7 -7.99 -4.83 0.41
CA ALA A 7 -7.23 -3.58 0.29
C ALA A 7 -8.04 -2.35 0.73
N ASP A 8 -9.33 -2.30 0.37
CA ASP A 8 -10.26 -1.26 0.83
C ASP A 8 -10.46 -1.31 2.35
N PHE A 9 -10.57 -2.51 2.92
CA PHE A 9 -10.64 -2.70 4.37
C PHE A 9 -9.37 -2.21 5.09
N CYS A 10 -8.18 -2.51 4.54
CA CYS A 10 -6.91 -1.97 5.06
C CYS A 10 -6.86 -0.45 5.00
N THR A 11 -7.39 0.16 3.93
CA THR A 11 -7.51 1.62 3.80
C THR A 11 -8.46 2.18 4.86
N GLY A 12 -9.56 1.49 5.15
CA GLY A 12 -10.48 1.83 6.24
C GLY A 12 -9.83 1.80 7.62
N ILE A 13 -9.00 0.78 7.91
CA ILE A 13 -8.23 0.69 9.16
C ILE A 13 -7.27 1.88 9.28
N TYR A 14 -6.56 2.21 8.19
CA TYR A 14 -5.66 3.37 8.15
C TYR A 14 -6.40 4.68 8.51
N LEU A 15 -7.54 4.94 7.88
CA LEU A 15 -8.35 6.14 8.16
C LEU A 15 -8.90 6.15 9.59
N LEU A 16 -9.32 4.98 10.10
CA LEU A 16 -9.79 4.84 11.48
C LEU A 16 -8.68 5.17 12.49
N LEU A 17 -7.46 4.69 12.26
CA LEU A 17 -6.30 4.99 13.12
C LEU A 17 -6.01 6.49 13.15
N ILE A 18 -6.06 7.17 12.00
CA ILE A 18 -5.91 8.63 11.94
C ILE A 18 -7.04 9.32 12.71
N ALA A 19 -8.30 8.92 12.50
CA ALA A 19 -9.45 9.53 13.14
C ALA A 19 -9.44 9.39 14.67
N ILE A 20 -9.10 8.20 15.18
CA ILE A 20 -8.95 7.96 16.62
C ILE A 20 -7.92 8.93 17.20
N LYS A 21 -6.81 9.13 16.50
CA LYS A 21 -5.72 9.99 16.97
C LYS A 21 -6.05 11.46 16.87
N ASP A 22 -6.77 11.86 15.84
CA ASP A 22 -7.27 13.23 15.71
C ASP A 22 -8.18 13.60 16.89
N VAL A 23 -9.15 12.73 17.22
CA VAL A 23 -10.05 12.92 18.39
C VAL A 23 -9.27 12.94 19.71
N GLN A 24 -8.25 12.09 19.86
CA GLN A 24 -7.44 12.00 21.07
C GLN A 24 -6.57 13.25 21.30
N THR A 25 -6.24 13.98 20.23
CA THR A 25 -5.26 15.09 20.25
C THR A 25 -5.92 16.47 20.34
N GLN A 26 -7.25 16.56 20.22
CA GLN A 26 -8.02 17.82 20.14
C GLN A 26 -7.78 18.85 21.27
N SER A 27 -7.24 18.45 22.43
CA SER A 27 -7.02 19.35 23.59
C SER A 27 -5.55 19.57 23.98
N GLN A 28 -4.58 18.90 23.37
CA GLN A 28 -3.14 18.95 23.72
C GLN A 28 -2.21 18.77 22.50
N TYR A 29 -2.54 19.40 21.35
CA TYR A 29 -1.80 19.27 20.08
C TYR A 29 -0.28 19.48 20.15
N TYR A 30 0.21 20.32 21.08
CA TYR A 30 1.64 20.61 21.17
C TYR A 30 2.48 19.48 21.78
N ASN A 31 1.93 18.73 22.74
CA ASN A 31 2.69 17.71 23.48
C ASN A 31 2.60 16.32 22.83
N TYR A 32 1.48 15.99 22.18
CA TYR A 32 1.24 14.64 21.66
C TYR A 32 1.67 14.43 20.19
N ALA A 33 1.93 15.51 19.45
CA ALA A 33 2.35 15.42 18.05
C ALA A 33 3.71 14.73 17.90
N ILE A 34 4.66 14.99 18.82
CA ILE A 34 5.98 14.35 18.83
C ILE A 34 5.84 12.88 19.21
N ASP A 35 5.09 12.54 20.27
CA ASP A 35 4.88 11.16 20.73
C ASP A 35 4.18 10.29 19.68
N TRP A 36 3.26 10.86 18.90
CA TRP A 36 2.62 10.17 17.79
C TRP A 36 3.58 9.89 16.63
N GLN A 37 4.45 10.85 16.29
CA GLN A 37 5.48 10.69 15.27
C GLN A 37 6.55 9.66 15.68
N THR A 38 6.99 9.66 16.93
CA THR A 38 7.97 8.69 17.49
C THR A 38 7.34 7.34 17.84
N GLY A 39 6.01 7.27 17.95
CA GLY A 39 5.29 6.07 18.36
C GLY A 39 5.11 5.04 17.24
N ALA A 40 4.98 3.77 17.62
CA ALA A 40 4.74 2.66 16.69
C ALA A 40 3.45 2.80 15.85
N GLY A 41 2.52 3.68 16.25
CA GLY A 41 1.29 3.96 15.52
C GLY A 41 1.49 4.59 14.15
N CYS A 42 2.51 5.45 14.00
CA CYS A 42 2.81 6.09 12.72
C CYS A 42 3.42 5.10 11.71
N SER A 43 4.30 4.21 12.19
CA SER A 43 4.87 3.13 11.38
C SER A 43 3.80 2.11 10.94
N ALA A 44 2.88 1.76 11.83
CA ALA A 44 1.75 0.90 11.48
C ALA A 44 0.81 1.55 10.45
N ALA A 45 0.50 2.84 10.62
CA ALA A 45 -0.32 3.60 9.67
C ALA A 45 0.33 3.63 8.27
N GLY A 46 1.62 4.00 8.19
CA GLY A 46 2.37 4.02 6.93
C GLY A 46 2.43 2.66 6.24
N PHE A 47 2.64 1.57 7.01
CA PHE A 47 2.57 0.21 6.49
C PHE A 47 1.21 -0.10 5.85
N PHE A 48 0.11 0.16 6.56
CA PHE A 48 -1.23 -0.13 6.05
C PHE A 48 -1.57 0.70 4.82
N THR A 49 -1.16 1.96 4.75
CA THR A 49 -1.42 2.82 3.57
C THR A 49 -0.70 2.30 2.34
N VAL A 50 0.61 2.06 2.43
CA VAL A 50 1.43 1.62 1.28
C VAL A 50 1.01 0.21 0.86
N PHE A 51 0.80 -0.69 1.82
CA PHE A 51 0.33 -2.03 1.52
C PHE A 51 -1.04 -2.03 0.81
N ALA A 52 -1.99 -1.21 1.29
CA ALA A 52 -3.31 -1.11 0.69
C ALA A 52 -3.26 -0.49 -0.72
N SER A 53 -2.47 0.56 -0.94
CA SER A 53 -2.38 1.21 -2.25
C SER A 53 -1.78 0.28 -3.31
N GLU A 54 -0.67 -0.38 -2.98
CA GLU A 54 0.01 -1.30 -3.91
C GLU A 54 -0.87 -2.51 -4.23
N LEU A 55 -1.53 -3.10 -3.22
CA LEU A 55 -2.42 -4.23 -3.42
C LEU A 55 -3.63 -3.87 -4.29
N SER A 56 -4.19 -2.67 -4.11
CA SER A 56 -5.29 -2.16 -4.93
C SER A 56 -4.88 -1.97 -6.39
N ILE A 57 -3.76 -1.29 -6.66
CA ILE A 57 -3.26 -1.06 -8.03
C ILE A 57 -2.95 -2.38 -8.71
N TYR A 58 -2.27 -3.30 -8.01
CA TYR A 58 -1.99 -4.63 -8.52
C TYR A 58 -3.28 -5.41 -8.85
N THR A 59 -4.27 -5.36 -7.96
CA THR A 59 -5.54 -6.06 -8.19
C THR A 59 -6.32 -5.44 -9.36
N LEU A 60 -6.32 -4.11 -9.50
CA LEU A 60 -6.99 -3.40 -10.58
C LEU A 60 -6.35 -3.66 -11.94
N THR A 61 -5.01 -3.66 -12.02
CA THR A 61 -4.27 -3.98 -13.25
C THR A 61 -4.55 -5.41 -13.71
N VAL A 62 -4.54 -6.40 -12.80
CA VAL A 62 -4.89 -7.79 -13.10
C VAL A 62 -6.34 -7.91 -13.61
N ILE A 63 -7.31 -7.27 -12.95
CA ILE A 63 -8.72 -7.29 -13.40
C ILE A 63 -8.86 -6.66 -14.79
N THR A 64 -8.12 -5.57 -15.06
CA THR A 64 -8.13 -4.88 -16.35
C THR A 64 -7.56 -5.75 -17.45
N LEU A 65 -6.42 -6.41 -17.20
CA LEU A 65 -5.79 -7.35 -18.13
C LEU A 65 -6.68 -8.58 -18.40
N GLU A 66 -7.33 -9.13 -17.38
CA GLU A 66 -8.27 -10.24 -17.53
C GLU A 66 -9.46 -9.86 -18.43
N ARG A 67 -10.03 -8.67 -18.21
CA ARG A 67 -11.14 -8.15 -19.04
C ARG A 67 -10.68 -7.86 -20.46
N TRP A 68 -9.54 -7.21 -20.65
CA TRP A 68 -8.98 -6.91 -21.96
C TRP A 68 -8.69 -8.18 -22.76
N HIS A 69 -8.04 -9.17 -22.14
CA HIS A 69 -7.76 -10.46 -22.77
C HIS A 69 -9.05 -11.20 -23.14
N THR A 70 -10.06 -11.17 -22.28
CA THR A 70 -11.36 -11.81 -22.57
C THR A 70 -12.07 -11.15 -23.74
N ILE A 71 -11.98 -9.82 -23.88
CA ILE A 71 -12.56 -9.07 -25.01
C ILE A 71 -11.82 -9.38 -26.32
N THR A 72 -10.48 -9.35 -26.31
CA THR A 72 -9.68 -9.58 -27.53
C THR A 72 -9.74 -11.03 -28.01
N TYR A 73 -9.75 -12.00 -27.08
CA TYR A 73 -9.77 -13.44 -27.39
C TYR A 73 -11.16 -14.07 -27.27
N ALA A 74 -12.23 -13.27 -27.36
CA ALA A 74 -13.61 -13.73 -27.24
C ALA A 74 -14.02 -14.82 -28.25
N MET A 75 -13.26 -15.01 -29.34
CA MET A 75 -13.53 -16.02 -30.38
C MET A 75 -12.89 -17.40 -30.15
N GLU A 76 -12.07 -17.60 -29.11
CA GLU A 76 -11.51 -18.92 -28.75
C GLU A 76 -11.96 -19.35 -27.34
N LEU A 77 -13.16 -19.95 -27.28
CA LEU A 77 -13.88 -20.36 -26.07
C LEU A 77 -13.18 -21.46 -25.23
N GLU A 78 -11.98 -21.92 -25.59
CA GLU A 78 -11.36 -23.11 -24.98
C GLU A 78 -10.07 -22.89 -24.18
N ARG A 79 -9.54 -21.68 -24.08
CA ARG A 79 -8.40 -21.46 -23.18
C ARG A 79 -8.85 -20.86 -21.85
N LYS A 80 -9.45 -21.71 -21.00
CA LYS A 80 -9.61 -21.43 -19.56
C LYS A 80 -8.23 -21.01 -19.02
N VAL A 81 -8.01 -19.72 -18.85
CA VAL A 81 -6.85 -19.19 -18.15
C VAL A 81 -6.85 -19.89 -16.79
N ARG A 82 -5.90 -20.81 -16.59
CA ARG A 82 -5.93 -21.75 -15.47
C ARG A 82 -6.06 -20.90 -14.20
N PHE A 83 -7.13 -21.07 -13.43
CA PHE A 83 -7.35 -20.39 -12.15
C PHE A 83 -6.09 -20.43 -11.26
N ARG A 84 -5.30 -21.50 -11.40
CA ARG A 84 -3.97 -21.65 -10.80
C ARG A 84 -2.97 -20.54 -11.17
N HIS A 85 -2.87 -20.10 -12.43
CA HIS A 85 -1.97 -19.01 -12.81
C HIS A 85 -2.43 -17.68 -12.20
N ALA A 86 -3.74 -17.40 -12.20
CA ALA A 86 -4.27 -16.20 -11.56
C ALA A 86 -3.98 -16.18 -10.04
N VAL A 87 -4.10 -17.32 -9.36
CA VAL A 87 -3.76 -17.44 -7.94
C VAL A 87 -2.26 -17.23 -7.69
N VAL A 88 -1.38 -17.78 -8.53
CA VAL A 88 0.08 -17.58 -8.41
C VAL A 88 0.44 -16.12 -8.62
N ILE A 89 -0.13 -15.45 -9.62
CA ILE A 89 0.08 -14.03 -9.91
C ILE A 89 -0.35 -13.20 -8.69
N MET A 90 -1.54 -13.45 -8.13
CA MET A 90 -2.01 -12.73 -6.93
C MET A 90 -1.13 -12.97 -5.70
N LEU A 91 -0.61 -14.18 -5.50
CA LEU A 91 0.32 -14.48 -4.41
C LEU A 91 1.63 -13.70 -4.56
N VAL A 92 2.17 -13.60 -5.78
CA VAL A 92 3.36 -12.79 -6.07
C VAL A 92 3.10 -11.32 -5.78
N GLY A 93 1.95 -10.77 -6.21
CA GLY A 93 1.55 -9.40 -5.89
C GLY A 93 1.43 -9.14 -4.39
N TRP A 94 0.89 -10.09 -3.63
CA TRP A 94 0.83 -10.02 -2.17
C TRP A 94 2.22 -9.96 -1.53
N VAL A 95 3.12 -10.88 -1.91
CA VAL A 95 4.50 -10.91 -1.38
C VAL A 95 5.24 -9.63 -1.75
N PHE A 96 5.06 -9.12 -2.97
CA PHE A 96 5.66 -7.87 -3.43
C PHE A 96 5.17 -6.67 -2.62
N ALA A 97 3.85 -6.51 -2.46
CA ALA A 97 3.26 -5.46 -1.64
C ALA A 97 3.70 -5.54 -0.17
N PHE A 98 3.78 -6.75 0.38
CA PHE A 98 4.25 -6.97 1.75
C PHE A 98 5.74 -6.61 1.90
N THR A 99 6.56 -6.95 0.90
CA THR A 99 8.00 -6.63 0.88
C THR A 99 8.23 -5.13 0.80
N ILE A 100 7.51 -4.43 -0.09
CA ILE A 100 7.56 -2.97 -0.20
C ILE A 100 7.12 -2.29 1.10
N ALA A 101 6.03 -2.77 1.72
CA ALA A 101 5.53 -2.21 2.97
C ALA A 101 6.44 -2.49 4.19
N LEU A 102 7.12 -3.64 4.23
CA LEU A 102 8.08 -4.03 5.27
C LEU A 102 9.44 -3.34 5.16
N LEU A 103 9.88 -3.00 3.94
CA LEU A 103 11.16 -2.37 3.67
C LEU A 103 11.47 -1.16 4.58
N PRO A 104 10.52 -0.23 4.81
CA PRO A 104 10.73 0.91 5.70
C PRO A 104 10.57 0.60 7.20
N ILE A 105 10.22 -0.64 7.60
CA ILE A 105 10.24 -1.10 9.00
C ILE A 105 11.63 -1.70 9.37
N PHE A 106 12.37 -2.21 8.39
CA PHE A 106 13.66 -2.92 8.58
C PHE A 106 14.92 -2.01 8.51
N GLU A 107 14.87 -0.79 9.07
CA GLU A 107 16.05 0.09 9.28
C GLU A 107 16.77 0.64 8.02
N VAL A 108 16.06 1.32 7.10
CA VAL A 108 16.72 2.20 6.08
C VAL A 108 16.12 3.62 6.00
N SER A 109 14.87 3.83 6.43
CA SER A 109 14.24 5.16 6.48
C SER A 109 13.32 5.24 7.69
N SER A 110 13.31 6.41 8.34
CA SER A 110 12.49 6.63 9.52
C SER A 110 11.17 7.28 9.08
N TYR A 111 10.05 6.57 9.29
CA TYR A 111 8.70 7.13 9.15
C TYR A 111 8.40 8.33 10.09
N MET A 112 9.36 8.69 10.96
CA MET A 112 9.23 9.65 12.06
C MET A 112 9.19 11.13 11.66
N LYS A 113 9.43 11.54 10.40
CA LYS A 113 9.65 12.96 10.07
C LYS A 113 8.44 13.76 9.59
N VAL A 114 7.29 13.15 9.30
CA VAL A 114 6.12 13.88 8.73
C VAL A 114 4.83 13.55 9.46
N SER A 115 4.03 14.58 9.78
CA SER A 115 2.75 14.55 10.50
C SER A 115 1.63 13.71 9.85
N ILE A 116 1.87 13.10 8.69
CA ILE A 116 0.92 12.27 7.92
C ILE A 116 1.43 10.83 7.78
N CYS A 117 2.59 10.46 8.37
CA CYS A 117 3.17 9.11 8.28
C CYS A 117 3.41 8.64 6.84
N LEU A 118 3.67 9.59 5.94
CA LEU A 118 4.00 9.34 4.54
C LEU A 118 5.53 9.19 4.41
N PRO A 119 6.05 8.22 3.63
CA PRO A 119 7.49 8.09 3.39
C PRO A 119 7.96 9.27 2.54
N MET A 120 8.42 10.33 3.20
CA MET A 120 9.02 11.54 2.61
C MET A 120 10.35 11.79 3.31
N ASP A 121 11.24 10.81 3.25
CA ASP A 121 12.61 10.91 3.75
C ASP A 121 13.51 11.27 2.56
N ILE A 122 14.01 12.50 2.53
CA ILE A 122 14.81 13.06 1.42
C ILE A 122 16.31 13.11 1.79
N GLU A 123 16.69 12.52 2.91
CA GLU A 123 18.08 12.59 3.42
C GLU A 123 18.97 11.47 2.88
N THR A 124 18.40 10.36 2.39
CA THR A 124 19.18 9.26 1.82
C THR A 124 18.84 9.01 0.36
N PRO A 125 19.84 8.76 -0.52
CA PRO A 125 19.59 8.48 -1.94
C PRO A 125 18.74 7.22 -2.15
N LEU A 126 18.75 6.30 -1.17
CA LEU A 126 17.94 5.08 -1.15
C LEU A 126 16.44 5.36 -0.92
N ALA A 127 16.10 6.26 0.00
CA ALA A 127 14.72 6.67 0.24
C ALA A 127 14.16 7.47 -0.96
N GLN A 128 14.98 8.33 -1.57
CA GLN A 128 14.60 9.05 -2.79
C GLN A 128 14.32 8.08 -3.96
N ALA A 129 15.18 7.07 -4.15
CA ALA A 129 14.96 6.04 -5.17
C ALA A 129 13.68 5.23 -4.91
N TYR A 130 13.36 4.91 -3.65
CA TYR A 130 12.14 4.22 -3.26
C TYR A 130 10.87 5.04 -3.55
N ILE A 131 10.87 6.34 -3.22
CA ILE A 131 9.75 7.24 -3.52
C ILE A 131 9.56 7.36 -5.04
N MET A 132 10.65 7.50 -5.79
CA MET A 132 10.61 7.54 -7.25
C MET A 132 10.06 6.24 -7.84
N PHE A 133 10.47 5.09 -7.30
CA PHE A 133 9.97 3.78 -7.72
C PHE A 133 8.47 3.62 -7.43
N LEU A 134 8.01 3.99 -6.23
CA LEU A 134 6.58 4.00 -5.88
C LEU A 134 5.78 4.94 -6.78
N LEU A 135 6.25 6.16 -7.02
CA LEU A 135 5.59 7.11 -7.92
C LEU A 135 5.47 6.57 -9.33
N VAL A 136 6.53 5.97 -9.86
CA VAL A 136 6.51 5.36 -11.20
C VAL A 136 5.52 4.20 -11.24
N LEU A 137 5.51 3.31 -10.23
CA LEU A 137 4.54 2.22 -10.13
C LEU A 137 3.10 2.69 -10.01
N ASN A 138 2.85 3.82 -9.33
CA ASN A 138 1.52 4.37 -9.16
C ASN A 138 1.00 5.04 -10.45
N ILE A 139 1.90 5.60 -11.26
CA ILE A 139 1.59 6.28 -12.52
C ILE A 139 1.40 5.31 -13.69
N LEU A 140 2.04 4.14 -13.64
CA LEU A 140 2.09 3.14 -14.72
C LEU A 140 0.88 2.20 -14.70
#